data_AF-A0A9R1KFH6-F1
#
_entry.id   AF-A0A9R1KFH6-F1
#
_cell.length_a   1.000
_cell.length_b   1.000
_cell.length_c   1.000
_cell.angle_alpha   90.00
_cell.angle_beta   90.00
_cell.angle_gamma   90.00
#
_symmetry.space_group_name_H-M   'P 1'
#
loop_
_entity.id
_entity.type
_entity.pdbx_description
1 polymer ?
#
loop_
_entity_poly.entity_id
_entity_poly.type
_entity_poly.pdbx_seq_one_letter_code
_entity_poly.pdbx_strand_id
1 'polypeptide(L)'
;MEVCNILGGQRYSRKLNERQVTNILRLACERPDKREGSIVEVINRNNYGIDDNAKEFGIKVMNQLALVDARVLPPPRLKYHQSGREQICNPSVGQWNMNNKRMINGGSIRHWACVSFGSRLQWNDVSVFCDHLVGTCNNMGMQVSETPCVDIVQACQGNLEAVKNIYRQSAQVLAQQGLEGENLELLFVVLPDGPNASDCYGRVKRLCEIELGLITQCCLPKHVQRAGTQYLQNMALKINVKVGGRNTVLENALLRRIPLLTDKPTIIFGADVTHPSPGEDVSPSIAAVVASMDWPEVSKYTCLVSSQGHREEIIADLFTEVKDPQKGVIYGGMIRELLLSFYKANKSCKPGRIIFYRDGVSEGQFSQVLLYEMDVIYRACSSLENGYLPQVTFVVVQKRHHTRLFPEDHRSGAMADRSGNILPGTVVDTKICHPSEFDFYLCSHAGIQGTSRPTHYHVLFDDNNFTADALQTLTYNLCYTYARCTRSVSIVPPAYYAHLAAFRARHYLDDNHSDQGSSSVGGTRRFDQAVPVKPLPKVKESVRQFMFYC
;
A
#
# COMPACT_ATOMS: atom_id res chain seq x y z
N MET A 1 -3.42 3.23 48.51
CA MET A 1 -2.39 3.09 47.45
C MET A 1 -1.04 2.70 48.01
N GLU A 2 -0.62 3.25 49.15
CA GLU A 2 0.71 2.98 49.75
C GLU A 2 1.00 1.51 50.08
N VAL A 3 -0.05 0.70 50.30
CA VAL A 3 0.05 -0.75 50.58
C VAL A 3 -0.34 -1.65 49.39
N CYS A 4 -0.47 -1.09 48.18
CA CYS A 4 -0.89 -1.84 47.00
C CYS A 4 0.25 -1.98 45.98
N ASN A 5 0.47 -3.21 45.50
CA ASN A 5 1.43 -3.50 44.43
C ASN A 5 0.70 -3.92 43.15
N ILE A 6 1.23 -3.51 42.00
CA ILE A 6 0.76 -4.00 40.70
C ILE A 6 1.26 -5.44 40.54
N LEU A 7 0.34 -6.40 40.40
CA LEU A 7 0.68 -7.80 40.11
C LEU A 7 1.48 -7.91 38.80
N GLY A 8 2.51 -8.76 38.80
CA GLY A 8 3.29 -9.09 37.60
C GLY A 8 2.46 -9.82 36.53
N GLY A 9 2.92 -9.79 35.28
CA GLY A 9 2.30 -10.55 34.17
C GLY A 9 1.05 -9.92 33.54
N GLN A 10 0.67 -8.70 33.95
CA GLN A 10 -0.49 -8.00 33.38
C GLN A 10 -0.14 -7.33 32.04
N ARG A 11 -0.77 -7.78 30.95
CA ARG A 11 -0.60 -7.18 29.61
C ARG A 11 -1.16 -5.76 29.56
N TYR A 12 -0.39 -4.81 29.04
CA TYR A 12 -0.88 -3.47 28.74
C TYR A 12 -1.77 -3.48 27.49
N SER A 13 -3.03 -3.06 27.63
CA SER A 13 -4.05 -3.14 26.56
C SER A 13 -4.32 -1.80 25.84
N ARG A 14 -3.83 -0.68 26.38
CA ARG A 14 -4.09 0.65 25.80
C ARG A 14 -3.08 0.99 24.70
N LYS A 15 -3.46 1.95 23.85
CA LYS A 15 -2.56 2.52 22.84
C LYS A 15 -1.37 3.19 23.51
N LEU A 16 -0.17 2.82 23.08
CA LEU A 16 1.08 3.43 23.54
C LEU A 16 1.25 4.82 22.92
N ASN A 17 1.82 5.76 23.67
CA ASN A 17 2.19 7.06 23.12
C ASN A 17 3.42 6.97 22.20
N GLU A 18 3.69 8.01 21.39
CA GLU A 18 4.76 8.00 20.39
C GLU A 18 6.15 7.68 20.97
N ARG A 19 6.44 8.16 22.18
CA ARG A 19 7.70 7.90 22.88
C ARG A 19 7.81 6.43 23.29
N GLN A 20 6.75 5.87 23.85
CA GLN A 20 6.67 4.45 24.24
C GLN A 20 6.79 3.53 23.02
N VAL A 21 6.08 3.85 21.93
CA VAL A 21 6.17 3.12 20.65
C VAL A 21 7.61 3.16 20.13
N THR A 22 8.24 4.33 20.12
CA THR A 22 9.64 4.48 19.67
C THR A 22 10.60 3.63 20.51
N ASN A 23 10.43 3.61 21.84
CA ASN A 23 11.25 2.80 22.72
C ASN A 23 11.06 1.30 22.49
N ILE A 24 9.81 0.84 22.37
CA ILE A 24 9.52 -0.58 22.08
C ILE A 24 10.05 -0.99 20.71
N LEU A 25 9.93 -0.13 19.68
CA LEU A 25 10.51 -0.39 18.37
C LEU A 25 12.03 -0.50 18.42
N ARG A 26 12.71 0.35 19.20
CA ARG A 26 14.16 0.25 19.41
C ARG A 26 14.55 -1.06 20.11
N LEU A 27 13.77 -1.49 21.10
CA LEU A 27 14.02 -2.74 21.84
C LEU A 27 13.75 -3.98 20.98
N ALA A 28 12.65 -4.00 20.22
CA ALA A 28 12.25 -5.15 19.42
C ALA A 28 13.03 -5.30 18.10
N CYS A 29 13.78 -4.27 17.71
CA CYS A 29 14.51 -4.21 16.46
C CYS A 29 15.92 -4.83 16.60
N GLU A 30 15.97 -6.15 16.56
CA GLU A 30 17.21 -6.93 16.60
C GLU A 30 17.72 -7.23 15.19
N ARG A 31 19.04 -7.08 15.00
CA ARG A 31 19.71 -7.55 13.77
C ARG A 31 19.62 -9.08 13.64
N PRO A 32 19.75 -9.63 12.43
CA PRO A 32 19.53 -11.05 12.17
C PRO A 32 20.37 -11.98 13.06
N ASP A 33 21.66 -11.72 13.21
CA ASP A 33 22.59 -12.45 14.09
C ASP A 33 22.12 -12.50 15.54
N LYS A 34 21.69 -11.36 16.08
CA LYS A 34 21.19 -11.26 17.45
C LYS A 34 19.85 -11.98 17.62
N ARG A 35 18.93 -11.78 16.66
CA ARG A 35 17.61 -12.41 16.68
C ARG A 35 17.75 -13.94 16.62
N GLU A 36 18.60 -14.44 15.74
CA GLU A 36 18.90 -15.87 15.61
C GLU A 36 19.43 -16.43 16.94
N GLY A 37 20.44 -15.78 17.52
CA GLY A 37 20.98 -16.14 18.83
C GLY A 37 19.93 -16.16 19.94
N SER A 38 19.06 -15.14 20.01
CA SER A 38 17.97 -15.10 21.00
C SER A 38 16.94 -16.20 20.81
N ILE A 39 16.63 -16.60 19.57
CA ILE A 39 15.73 -17.73 19.29
C ILE A 39 16.36 -19.03 19.80
N VAL A 40 17.63 -19.27 19.49
CA VAL A 40 18.38 -20.45 19.93
C VAL A 40 18.48 -20.50 21.47
N GLU A 41 18.73 -19.35 22.11
CA GLU A 41 18.76 -19.23 23.57
C GLU A 41 17.41 -19.62 24.20
N VAL A 42 16.29 -19.13 23.64
CA VAL A 42 14.95 -19.46 24.14
C VAL A 42 14.65 -20.96 24.00
N ILE A 43 15.02 -21.58 22.87
CA ILE A 43 14.84 -23.02 22.64
C ILE A 43 15.65 -23.82 23.66
N ASN A 44 16.93 -23.47 23.86
CA ASN A 44 17.80 -24.13 24.82
C ASN A 44 17.33 -23.96 26.26
N ARG A 45 16.82 -22.77 26.63
CA ARG A 45 16.30 -22.49 27.97
C ARG A 45 15.03 -23.26 28.27
N ASN A 46 14.10 -23.33 27.31
CA ASN A 46 12.84 -24.02 27.50
C ASN A 46 12.99 -25.55 27.42
N ASN A 47 14.01 -26.03 26.70
CA ASN A 47 14.41 -27.43 26.64
C ASN A 47 13.24 -28.39 26.40
N TYR A 48 12.48 -28.12 25.33
CA TYR A 48 11.23 -28.82 25.00
C TYR A 48 11.35 -30.35 24.89
N GLY A 49 12.56 -30.88 24.64
CA GLY A 49 12.79 -32.33 24.61
C GLY A 49 12.73 -33.02 25.98
N ILE A 50 12.82 -32.26 27.09
CA ILE A 50 12.71 -32.79 28.46
C ILE A 50 11.30 -32.58 29.03
N ASP A 51 10.43 -31.82 28.35
CA ASP A 51 9.05 -31.60 28.79
C ASP A 51 8.29 -32.92 28.96
N ASP A 52 7.63 -33.07 30.12
CA ASP A 52 6.97 -34.33 30.47
C ASP A 52 5.81 -34.64 29.51
N ASN A 53 5.10 -33.62 29.03
CA ASN A 53 4.06 -33.82 28.03
C ASN A 53 4.69 -34.24 26.69
N ALA A 54 5.74 -33.58 26.23
CA ALA A 54 6.41 -33.97 24.99
C ALA A 54 6.89 -35.44 25.02
N LYS A 55 7.45 -35.90 26.14
CA LYS A 55 7.87 -37.29 26.34
C LYS A 55 6.70 -38.27 26.31
N GLU A 56 5.61 -37.96 27.02
CA GLU A 56 4.41 -38.81 27.07
C GLU A 56 3.84 -39.07 25.67
N PHE A 57 3.84 -38.05 24.81
CA PHE A 57 3.40 -38.15 23.42
C PHE A 57 4.49 -38.64 22.44
N GLY A 58 5.68 -39.01 22.92
CA GLY A 58 6.80 -39.47 22.09
C GLY A 58 7.38 -38.40 21.16
N ILE A 59 7.11 -37.12 21.41
CA ILE A 59 7.55 -35.99 20.60
C ILE A 59 9.02 -35.69 20.91
N LYS A 60 9.83 -35.60 19.86
CA LYS A 60 11.24 -35.17 19.94
C LYS A 60 11.41 -33.87 19.18
N VAL A 61 11.84 -32.83 19.90
CA VAL A 61 12.10 -31.50 19.33
C VAL A 61 13.61 -31.33 19.19
N MET A 62 14.08 -30.97 18.00
CA MET A 62 15.48 -30.64 17.76
C MET A 62 15.78 -29.21 18.25
N ASN A 63 16.91 -29.03 18.94
CA ASN A 63 17.37 -27.72 19.41
C ASN A 63 18.23 -26.98 18.36
N GLN A 64 17.90 -27.17 17.08
CA GLN A 64 18.62 -26.59 15.94
C GLN A 64 17.60 -26.00 14.98
N LEU A 65 17.98 -24.92 14.29
CA LEU A 65 17.16 -24.34 13.24
C LEU A 65 17.12 -25.27 12.02
N ALA A 66 15.99 -25.29 11.33
CA ALA A 66 15.85 -26.05 10.10
C ALA A 66 16.72 -25.45 8.99
N LEU A 67 17.58 -26.26 8.37
CA LEU A 67 18.37 -25.87 7.21
C LEU A 67 17.56 -26.02 5.94
N VAL A 68 17.35 -24.90 5.25
CA VAL A 68 16.54 -24.83 4.04
C VAL A 68 17.37 -24.36 2.85
N ASP A 69 17.13 -25.00 1.70
CA ASP A 69 17.72 -24.56 0.44
C ASP A 69 16.91 -23.37 -0.08
N ALA A 70 17.61 -22.33 -0.50
CA ALA A 70 17.00 -21.10 -0.99
C ALA A 70 17.63 -20.68 -2.32
N ARG A 71 16.83 -20.05 -3.17
CA ARG A 71 17.28 -19.47 -4.44
C ARG A 71 17.24 -17.95 -4.33
N VAL A 72 18.17 -17.24 -4.96
CA VAL A 72 18.12 -15.77 -5.06
C VAL A 72 17.74 -15.40 -6.50
N LEU A 73 16.51 -14.93 -6.68
CA LEU A 73 16.04 -14.50 -7.99
C LEU A 73 16.78 -13.25 -8.47
N PRO A 74 17.09 -13.14 -9.78
CA PRO A 74 17.72 -11.94 -10.33
C PRO A 74 16.72 -10.76 -10.35
N PRO A 75 17.17 -9.53 -10.03
CA PRO A 75 16.30 -8.36 -10.11
C PRO A 75 15.95 -8.04 -11.58
N PRO A 76 14.76 -7.46 -11.85
CA PRO A 76 14.40 -7.05 -13.20
C PRO A 76 15.17 -5.82 -13.65
N ARG A 77 15.29 -5.64 -14.96
CA ARG A 77 15.75 -4.39 -15.58
C ARG A 77 14.60 -3.39 -15.64
N LEU A 78 14.88 -2.16 -15.24
CA LEU A 78 13.89 -1.08 -15.19
C LEU A 78 14.14 -0.07 -16.31
N LYS A 79 13.10 0.30 -17.05
CA LYS A 79 13.17 1.30 -18.12
C LYS A 79 12.77 2.68 -17.60
N TYR A 80 13.55 3.67 -18.00
CA TYR A 80 13.35 5.11 -17.82
C TYR A 80 13.32 5.82 -19.18
N HIS A 81 13.00 7.11 -19.17
CA HIS A 81 12.84 7.89 -20.40
C HIS A 81 14.15 8.00 -21.19
N GLN A 82 14.04 8.02 -22.53
CA GLN A 82 15.18 8.03 -23.44
C GLN A 82 16.04 9.30 -23.33
N SER A 83 15.43 10.43 -22.93
CA SER A 83 16.15 11.69 -22.73
C SER A 83 16.96 11.73 -21.42
N GLY A 84 16.86 10.72 -20.57
CA GLY A 84 17.74 10.58 -19.41
C GLY A 84 19.12 10.08 -19.83
N ARG A 85 20.17 10.43 -19.07
CA ARG A 85 21.53 9.90 -19.29
C ARG A 85 21.60 8.39 -19.03
N GLU A 86 20.77 7.89 -18.12
CA GLU A 86 20.60 6.46 -17.84
C GLU A 86 19.17 6.05 -18.19
N GLN A 87 19.02 5.24 -19.24
CA GLN A 87 17.70 4.81 -19.74
C GLN A 87 17.25 3.45 -19.21
N ILE A 88 18.21 2.61 -18.81
CA ILE A 88 17.95 1.29 -18.26
C ILE A 88 18.72 1.19 -16.95
N CYS A 89 17.99 0.87 -15.87
CA CYS A 89 18.56 0.71 -14.55
C CYS A 89 18.55 -0.78 -14.18
N ASN A 90 19.69 -1.25 -13.66
CA ASN A 90 19.81 -2.57 -13.04
C ASN A 90 19.86 -2.36 -11.52
N PRO A 91 18.76 -2.64 -10.78
CA PRO A 91 18.75 -2.52 -9.34
C PRO A 91 19.82 -3.39 -8.69
N SER A 92 20.43 -2.88 -7.62
CA SER A 92 21.42 -3.61 -6.84
C SER A 92 20.90 -3.82 -5.43
N VAL A 93 20.88 -5.07 -4.97
CA VAL A 93 20.40 -5.46 -3.62
C VAL A 93 19.06 -4.77 -3.30
N GLY A 94 18.10 -4.88 -4.22
CA GLY A 94 16.75 -4.32 -4.06
C GLY A 94 16.66 -2.79 -4.05
N GLN A 95 17.70 -2.07 -4.49
CA GLN A 95 17.76 -0.61 -4.42
C GLN A 95 18.28 0.03 -5.71
N TRP A 96 17.79 1.22 -6.00
CA TRP A 96 18.33 2.12 -7.03
C TRP A 96 18.03 3.58 -6.66
N ASN A 97 18.38 4.53 -7.53
CA ASN A 97 18.10 5.95 -7.34
C ASN A 97 17.69 6.63 -8.66
N MET A 98 17.23 7.87 -8.57
CA MET A 98 16.82 8.70 -9.70
C MET A 98 17.94 9.51 -10.34
N ASN A 99 19.19 9.34 -9.91
CA ASN A 99 20.31 10.09 -10.49
C ASN A 99 20.47 9.71 -11.96
N ASN A 100 20.71 10.72 -12.80
CA ASN A 100 20.87 10.59 -14.25
C ASN A 100 19.64 10.04 -15.01
N LYS A 101 18.50 9.86 -14.34
CA LYS A 101 17.28 9.29 -14.92
C LYS A 101 16.18 10.34 -15.03
N ARG A 102 15.31 10.17 -16.02
CA ARG A 102 14.02 10.88 -16.09
C ARG A 102 12.90 9.85 -16.12
N MET A 103 11.81 10.14 -15.41
CA MET A 103 10.63 9.30 -15.31
C MET A 103 10.12 8.91 -16.70
N ILE A 104 9.70 7.66 -16.89
CA ILE A 104 9.30 7.15 -18.22
C ILE A 104 8.18 7.97 -18.86
N ASN A 105 7.22 8.45 -18.06
CA ASN A 105 6.23 9.43 -18.47
C ASN A 105 6.02 10.44 -17.34
N GLY A 106 6.50 11.67 -17.53
CA GLY A 106 6.22 12.78 -16.62
C GLY A 106 4.80 13.31 -16.82
N GLY A 107 4.10 13.55 -15.72
CA GLY A 107 2.82 14.25 -15.71
C GLY A 107 2.99 15.75 -15.98
N SER A 108 1.91 16.37 -16.43
CA SER A 108 1.81 17.82 -16.67
C SER A 108 0.93 18.45 -15.60
N ILE A 109 1.40 19.55 -15.02
CA ILE A 109 0.71 20.35 -14.01
C ILE A 109 0.88 21.82 -14.42
N ARG A 110 -0.15 22.38 -15.06
CA ARG A 110 -0.22 23.79 -15.47
C ARG A 110 -0.56 24.67 -14.29
N HIS A 111 -1.47 24.22 -13.42
CA HIS A 111 -2.00 25.04 -12.32
C HIS A 111 -1.80 24.36 -10.98
N TRP A 112 -0.91 24.93 -10.17
CA TRP A 112 -0.69 24.48 -8.79
C TRP A 112 -0.71 25.66 -7.81
N ALA A 113 -0.98 25.35 -6.55
CA ALA A 113 -0.99 26.31 -5.45
C ALA A 113 -0.38 25.69 -4.19
N CYS A 114 -0.09 26.53 -3.18
CA CYS A 114 0.41 26.06 -1.89
C CYS A 114 -0.31 26.73 -0.71
N VAL A 115 -0.67 25.91 0.28
CA VAL A 115 -1.13 26.36 1.59
C VAL A 115 -0.21 25.79 2.67
N SER A 116 0.21 26.64 3.60
CA SER A 116 1.04 26.24 4.75
C SER A 116 0.30 26.46 6.06
N PHE A 117 0.23 25.41 6.86
CA PHE A 117 -0.24 25.43 8.25
C PHE A 117 0.90 25.39 9.27
N GLY A 118 2.16 25.44 8.81
CA GLY A 118 3.35 25.42 9.68
C GLY A 118 3.54 26.78 10.34
N SER A 119 3.37 26.86 11.66
CA SER A 119 3.46 28.12 12.41
C SER A 119 4.89 28.59 12.63
N ARG A 120 5.87 27.69 12.48
CA ARG A 120 7.31 27.98 12.64
C ARG A 120 8.04 28.32 11.35
N LEU A 121 7.35 28.27 10.21
CA LEU A 121 7.95 28.51 8.90
C LEU A 121 7.72 29.95 8.46
N GLN A 122 8.77 30.59 7.95
CA GLN A 122 8.62 31.87 7.26
C GLN A 122 8.07 31.64 5.86
N TRP A 123 7.40 32.64 5.30
CA TRP A 123 6.86 32.56 3.94
C TRP A 123 7.94 32.20 2.91
N ASN A 124 9.12 32.81 3.04
CA ASN A 124 10.26 32.58 2.17
C ASN A 124 10.75 31.11 2.21
N ASP A 125 10.70 30.44 3.36
CA ASP A 125 11.10 29.04 3.49
C ASP A 125 10.18 28.14 2.65
N VAL A 126 8.88 28.43 2.65
CA VAL A 126 7.86 27.68 1.91
C VAL A 126 8.00 27.95 0.41
N SER A 127 8.22 29.22 0.01
CA SER A 127 8.44 29.59 -1.40
C SER A 127 9.65 28.87 -1.98
N VAL A 128 10.82 29.01 -1.35
CA VAL A 128 12.07 28.37 -1.79
C VAL A 128 11.94 26.85 -1.85
N PHE A 129 11.22 26.24 -0.90
CA PHE A 129 10.94 24.81 -0.95
C PHE A 129 10.09 24.41 -2.15
N CYS A 130 9.04 25.18 -2.48
CA CYS A 130 8.20 24.92 -3.64
C CYS A 130 9.03 25.04 -4.93
N ASP A 131 9.87 26.07 -5.06
CA ASP A 131 10.74 26.27 -6.22
C ASP A 131 11.69 25.08 -6.42
N HIS A 132 12.36 24.64 -5.35
CA HIS A 132 13.24 23.47 -5.38
C HIS A 132 12.50 22.19 -5.75
N LEU A 133 11.27 22.02 -5.25
CA LEU A 133 10.45 20.86 -5.56
C LEU A 133 10.00 20.86 -7.02
N VAL A 134 9.49 21.98 -7.53
CA VAL A 134 9.06 22.15 -8.92
C VAL A 134 10.24 21.93 -9.86
N GLY A 135 11.39 22.55 -9.56
CA GLY A 135 12.64 22.31 -10.29
C GLY A 135 13.04 20.83 -10.28
N THR A 136 12.91 20.14 -9.15
CA THR A 136 13.16 18.70 -9.05
C THR A 136 12.19 17.90 -9.93
N CYS A 137 10.89 18.22 -9.93
CA CYS A 137 9.90 17.56 -10.78
C CYS A 137 10.24 17.71 -12.27
N ASN A 138 10.58 18.92 -12.71
CA ASN A 138 10.92 19.23 -14.10
C ASN A 138 12.23 18.53 -14.55
N ASN A 139 13.26 18.57 -13.70
CA ASN A 139 14.51 17.85 -13.92
C ASN A 139 14.27 16.34 -14.07
N MET A 140 13.35 15.79 -13.30
CA MET A 140 13.00 14.37 -13.33
C MET A 140 12.07 13.97 -14.49
N GLY A 141 11.61 14.89 -15.33
CA GLY A 141 10.79 14.54 -16.51
C GLY A 141 9.37 15.09 -16.53
N MET A 142 8.90 15.70 -15.45
CA MET A 142 7.56 16.30 -15.39
C MET A 142 7.52 17.65 -16.11
N GLN A 143 6.30 18.16 -16.33
CA GLN A 143 6.04 19.50 -16.84
C GLN A 143 5.20 20.26 -15.83
N VAL A 144 5.85 20.92 -14.88
CA VAL A 144 5.20 21.68 -13.81
C VAL A 144 5.50 23.16 -14.01
N SER A 145 4.47 24.00 -14.02
CA SER A 145 4.62 25.46 -14.09
C SER A 145 5.54 25.97 -12.98
N GLU A 146 6.44 26.89 -13.33
CA GLU A 146 7.46 27.39 -12.40
C GLU A 146 6.86 28.18 -11.25
N THR A 147 5.78 28.93 -11.50
CA THR A 147 5.08 29.75 -10.50
C THR A 147 3.73 29.14 -10.11
N PRO A 148 3.28 29.34 -8.86
CA PRO A 148 1.93 28.98 -8.47
C PRO A 148 0.91 29.92 -9.14
N CYS A 149 -0.31 29.43 -9.38
CA CYS A 149 -1.37 30.23 -10.00
C CYS A 149 -1.94 31.32 -9.07
N VAL A 150 -1.70 31.22 -7.76
CA VAL A 150 -2.07 32.19 -6.73
C VAL A 150 -0.95 32.26 -5.69
N ASP A 151 -0.89 33.36 -4.94
CA ASP A 151 0.10 33.53 -3.87
C ASP A 151 0.02 32.41 -2.81
N ILE A 152 1.18 32.02 -2.29
CA ILE A 152 1.27 31.01 -1.23
C ILE A 152 0.59 31.54 0.03
N VAL A 153 -0.39 30.77 0.53
CA VAL A 153 -1.18 31.15 1.71
C VAL A 153 -0.58 30.56 2.98
N GLN A 154 -0.27 31.40 3.97
CA GLN A 154 -0.01 30.96 5.34
C GLN A 154 -1.29 31.04 6.17
N ALA A 155 -1.69 29.91 6.76
CA ALA A 155 -2.95 29.78 7.49
C ALA A 155 -2.73 29.25 8.91
N CYS A 156 -3.62 29.66 9.83
CA CYS A 156 -3.66 29.10 11.17
C CYS A 156 -3.99 27.59 11.14
N GLN A 157 -3.45 26.85 12.11
CA GLN A 157 -3.62 25.39 12.19
C GLN A 157 -5.10 24.99 12.16
N GLY A 158 -5.46 24.07 11.25
CA GLY A 158 -6.81 23.51 11.18
C GLY A 158 -7.86 24.40 10.48
N ASN A 159 -7.49 25.59 9.99
CA ASN A 159 -8.39 26.42 9.20
C ASN A 159 -8.51 25.91 7.75
N LEU A 160 -9.38 24.92 7.55
CA LEU A 160 -9.65 24.37 6.22
C LEU A 160 -10.33 25.36 5.26
N GLU A 161 -10.89 26.47 5.76
CA GLU A 161 -11.45 27.49 4.88
C GLU A 161 -10.36 28.11 4.01
N ALA A 162 -9.10 28.14 4.47
CA ALA A 162 -7.96 28.52 3.64
C ALA A 162 -7.82 27.64 2.38
N VAL A 163 -8.10 26.33 2.50
CA VAL A 163 -8.09 25.38 1.36
C VAL A 163 -9.24 25.66 0.39
N LYS A 164 -10.43 25.98 0.91
CA LYS A 164 -11.57 26.34 0.06
C LYS A 164 -11.35 27.68 -0.64
N ASN A 165 -10.78 28.65 0.07
CA ASN A 165 -10.47 29.98 -0.46
C ASN A 165 -9.40 29.91 -1.55
N ILE A 166 -8.29 29.20 -1.33
CA ILE A 166 -7.24 29.07 -2.35
C ILE A 166 -7.77 28.37 -3.62
N TYR A 167 -8.66 27.38 -3.47
CA TYR A 167 -9.32 26.72 -4.60
C TYR A 167 -10.23 27.69 -5.38
N ARG A 168 -11.08 28.45 -4.69
CA ARG A 168 -11.97 29.47 -5.32
C ARG A 168 -11.16 30.58 -5.99
N GLN A 169 -10.13 31.09 -5.32
CA GLN A 169 -9.26 32.14 -5.85
C GLN A 169 -8.51 31.66 -7.10
N SER A 170 -8.02 30.42 -7.09
CA SER A 170 -7.39 29.81 -8.28
C SER A 170 -8.37 29.79 -9.45
N ALA A 171 -9.61 29.34 -9.25
CA ALA A 171 -10.63 29.34 -10.31
C ALA A 171 -10.93 30.75 -10.84
N GLN A 172 -10.99 31.76 -9.96
CA GLN A 172 -11.18 33.17 -10.36
C GLN A 172 -10.02 33.71 -11.20
N VAL A 173 -8.77 33.46 -10.78
CA VAL A 173 -7.58 33.92 -11.52
C VAL A 173 -7.50 33.25 -12.89
N LEU A 174 -7.79 31.95 -12.98
CA LEU A 174 -7.81 31.23 -14.26
C LEU A 174 -8.89 31.78 -15.21
N ALA A 175 -10.09 32.07 -14.69
CA ALA A 175 -11.14 32.70 -15.49
C ALA A 175 -10.74 34.10 -15.98
N GLN A 176 -10.09 34.91 -15.14
CA GLN A 176 -9.58 36.24 -15.52
C GLN A 176 -8.49 36.19 -16.60
N GLN A 177 -7.75 35.07 -16.68
CA GLN A 177 -6.75 34.82 -17.71
C GLN A 177 -7.35 34.26 -19.02
N GLY A 178 -8.68 34.14 -19.12
CA GLY A 178 -9.37 33.57 -20.27
C GLY A 178 -9.30 32.04 -20.35
N LEU A 179 -8.88 31.37 -19.27
CA LEU A 179 -8.79 29.91 -19.17
C LEU A 179 -10.07 29.34 -18.52
N GLU A 180 -11.23 29.79 -19.01
CA GLU A 180 -12.53 29.32 -18.53
C GLU A 180 -12.66 27.81 -18.74
N GLY A 181 -12.85 27.06 -17.63
CA GLY A 181 -12.93 25.60 -17.64
C GLY A 181 -11.66 24.87 -17.19
N GLU A 182 -10.52 25.57 -17.10
CA GLU A 182 -9.36 25.04 -16.39
C GLU A 182 -9.55 25.13 -14.87
N ASN A 183 -8.97 24.18 -14.15
CA ASN A 183 -9.08 24.09 -12.69
C ASN A 183 -7.70 23.89 -12.08
N LEU A 184 -7.58 24.17 -10.78
CA LEU A 184 -6.40 23.83 -10.00
C LEU A 184 -6.15 22.31 -10.04
N GLU A 185 -4.97 21.90 -10.49
CA GLU A 185 -4.63 20.48 -10.70
C GLU A 185 -3.92 19.88 -9.48
N LEU A 186 -3.13 20.68 -8.75
CA LEU A 186 -2.35 20.22 -7.59
C LEU A 186 -2.28 21.26 -6.48
N LEU A 187 -2.48 20.83 -5.23
CA LEU A 187 -2.24 21.64 -4.05
C LEU A 187 -1.14 21.05 -3.18
N PHE A 188 -0.06 21.81 -2.99
CA PHE A 188 0.94 21.53 -1.96
C PHE A 188 0.42 21.98 -0.59
N VAL A 189 0.52 21.08 0.40
CA VAL A 189 0.02 21.34 1.75
C VAL A 189 1.14 21.11 2.76
N VAL A 190 1.63 22.19 3.37
CA VAL A 190 2.52 22.05 4.52
C VAL A 190 1.66 21.86 5.76
N LEU A 191 1.77 20.69 6.39
CA LEU A 191 1.00 20.31 7.58
C LEU A 191 1.43 21.12 8.80
N PRO A 192 0.60 21.20 9.86
CA PRO A 192 0.99 21.86 11.10
C PRO A 192 2.13 21.13 11.81
N ASP A 193 2.84 21.86 12.67
CA ASP A 193 3.85 21.29 13.56
C ASP A 193 3.22 20.40 14.64
N GLY A 194 3.92 19.31 15.00
CA GLY A 194 3.55 18.47 16.15
C GLY A 194 2.40 17.49 15.90
N PRO A 195 1.70 17.03 16.96
CA PRO A 195 0.79 15.89 16.91
C PRO A 195 -0.48 16.15 16.07
N ASN A 196 -0.85 17.41 15.87
CA ASN A 196 -2.03 17.81 15.08
C ASN A 196 -1.86 17.56 13.57
N ALA A 197 -0.66 17.21 13.11
CA ALA A 197 -0.38 16.95 11.69
C ALA A 197 -1.23 15.81 11.12
N SER A 198 -1.50 14.76 11.90
CA SER A 198 -2.28 13.61 11.44
C SER A 198 -3.76 13.93 11.27
N ASP A 199 -4.34 14.71 12.19
CA ASP A 199 -5.73 15.17 12.10
C ASP A 199 -5.92 16.11 10.90
N CYS A 200 -5.07 17.14 10.79
CA CYS A 200 -5.09 18.07 9.67
C CYS A 200 -4.92 17.34 8.33
N TYR A 201 -4.04 16.35 8.25
CA TYR A 201 -3.86 15.51 7.06
C TYR A 201 -5.17 14.81 6.67
N GLY A 202 -5.84 14.13 7.61
CA GLY A 202 -7.10 13.43 7.33
C GLY A 202 -8.18 14.38 6.81
N ARG A 203 -8.34 15.53 7.48
CA ARG A 203 -9.32 16.56 7.13
C ARG A 203 -9.07 17.20 5.76
N VAL A 204 -7.81 17.52 5.45
CA VAL A 204 -7.40 18.02 4.11
C VAL A 204 -7.69 16.98 3.04
N LYS A 205 -7.37 15.71 3.30
CA LYS A 205 -7.62 14.61 2.36
C LYS A 205 -9.11 14.42 2.08
N ARG A 206 -9.94 14.39 3.12
CA ARG A 206 -11.40 14.31 2.98
C ARG A 206 -11.94 15.49 2.16
N LEU A 207 -11.59 16.73 2.53
CA LEU A 207 -12.04 17.93 1.81
C LEU A 207 -11.64 17.89 0.33
N CYS A 208 -10.36 17.68 0.03
CA CYS A 208 -9.89 17.77 -1.35
C CYS A 208 -10.36 16.59 -2.22
N GLU A 209 -10.43 15.37 -1.69
CA GLU A 209 -10.68 14.17 -2.50
C GLU A 209 -12.18 13.84 -2.62
N ILE A 210 -13.00 14.22 -1.62
CA ILE A 210 -14.45 13.99 -1.59
C ILE A 210 -15.24 15.22 -2.07
N GLU A 211 -14.88 16.42 -1.61
CA GLU A 211 -15.69 17.62 -1.87
C GLU A 211 -15.18 18.39 -3.11
N LEU A 212 -13.88 18.67 -3.20
CA LEU A 212 -13.31 19.56 -4.23
C LEU A 212 -12.83 18.84 -5.50
N GLY A 213 -12.47 17.56 -5.41
CA GLY A 213 -11.89 16.82 -6.54
C GLY A 213 -10.48 17.29 -6.92
N LEU A 214 -9.66 17.61 -5.92
CA LEU A 214 -8.34 18.21 -6.02
C LEU A 214 -7.24 17.25 -5.53
N ILE A 215 -6.19 17.06 -6.33
CA ILE A 215 -5.02 16.30 -5.94
C ILE A 215 -4.18 17.09 -4.94
N THR A 216 -3.74 16.44 -3.86
CA THR A 216 -2.89 17.05 -2.83
C THR A 216 -1.61 16.28 -2.58
N GLN A 217 -0.52 17.03 -2.35
CA GLN A 217 0.73 16.51 -1.84
C GLN A 217 1.12 17.22 -0.54
N CYS A 218 0.98 16.50 0.57
CA CYS A 218 1.29 17.02 1.90
C CYS A 218 2.77 16.79 2.27
N CYS A 219 3.35 17.69 3.06
CA CYS A 219 4.67 17.52 3.68
C CYS A 219 4.66 18.04 5.14
N LEU A 220 5.62 17.57 5.95
CA LEU A 220 5.81 18.07 7.31
C LEU A 220 6.78 19.27 7.31
N PRO A 221 6.62 20.25 8.22
CA PRO A 221 7.47 21.44 8.28
C PRO A 221 8.97 21.16 8.33
N LYS A 222 9.39 20.12 9.09
CA LYS A 222 10.80 19.69 9.17
C LYS A 222 11.44 19.36 7.82
N HIS A 223 10.64 18.94 6.84
CA HIS A 223 11.12 18.62 5.50
C HIS A 223 11.19 19.84 4.58
N VAL A 224 10.38 20.86 4.85
CA VAL A 224 10.47 22.19 4.21
C VAL A 224 11.79 22.85 4.61
N GLN A 225 12.10 22.89 5.91
CA GLN A 225 13.35 23.49 6.43
C GLN A 225 14.61 22.81 5.91
N ARG A 226 14.61 21.47 5.81
CA ARG A 226 15.78 20.70 5.37
C ARG A 226 15.93 20.65 3.84
N ALA A 227 14.81 20.62 3.11
CA ALA A 227 14.74 20.53 1.65
C ALA A 227 15.72 19.52 1.01
N GLY A 228 15.93 18.36 1.64
CA GLY A 228 16.95 17.41 1.18
C GLY A 228 16.63 16.80 -0.19
N THR A 229 17.61 16.71 -1.08
CA THR A 229 17.45 16.24 -2.47
C THR A 229 16.73 14.90 -2.59
N GLN A 230 17.12 13.90 -1.79
CA GLN A 230 16.46 12.58 -1.81
C GLN A 230 14.98 12.65 -1.39
N TYR A 231 14.64 13.56 -0.48
CA TYR A 231 13.25 13.78 -0.07
C TYR A 231 12.45 14.42 -1.20
N LEU A 232 12.98 15.45 -1.85
CA LEU A 232 12.36 16.11 -3.00
C LEU A 232 12.13 15.13 -4.16
N GLN A 233 13.13 14.31 -4.48
CA GLN A 233 13.01 13.26 -5.51
C GLN A 233 11.90 12.25 -5.16
N ASN A 234 11.84 11.77 -3.91
CA ASN A 234 10.79 10.86 -3.48
C ASN A 234 9.40 11.52 -3.50
N MET A 235 9.34 12.84 -3.23
CA MET A 235 8.08 13.58 -3.33
C MET A 235 7.65 13.77 -4.79
N ALA A 236 8.58 14.06 -5.70
CA ALA A 236 8.32 14.11 -7.14
C ALA A 236 7.79 12.77 -7.67
N LEU A 237 8.37 11.63 -7.25
CA LEU A 237 7.85 10.29 -7.59
C LEU A 237 6.36 10.13 -7.22
N LYS A 238 5.97 10.62 -6.04
CA LYS A 238 4.57 10.58 -5.58
C LYS A 238 3.69 11.52 -6.39
N ILE A 239 4.13 12.76 -6.64
CA ILE A 239 3.37 13.75 -7.39
C ILE A 239 3.08 13.21 -8.79
N ASN A 240 4.10 12.68 -9.48
CA ASN A 240 3.97 12.18 -10.84
C ASN A 240 2.84 11.17 -11.01
N VAL A 241 2.76 10.15 -10.15
CA VAL A 241 1.71 9.12 -10.25
C VAL A 241 0.33 9.60 -9.82
N LYS A 242 0.24 10.63 -8.99
CA LYS A 242 -1.03 11.26 -8.62
C LYS A 242 -1.64 12.10 -9.73
N VAL A 243 -0.83 12.52 -10.70
CA VAL A 243 -1.28 13.27 -11.88
C VAL A 243 -1.22 12.42 -13.15
N GLY A 244 -1.21 11.09 -13.00
CA GLY A 244 -1.32 10.14 -14.12
C GLY A 244 -0.01 9.82 -14.84
N GLY A 245 1.13 10.33 -14.38
CA GLY A 245 2.46 9.96 -14.86
C GLY A 245 2.87 8.54 -14.44
N ARG A 246 3.96 8.06 -15.02
CA ARG A 246 4.61 6.77 -14.71
C ARG A 246 6.08 7.02 -14.41
N ASN A 247 6.55 6.51 -13.27
CA ASN A 247 7.94 6.73 -12.84
C ASN A 247 8.90 5.83 -13.60
N THR A 248 8.58 4.54 -13.69
CA THR A 248 9.38 3.52 -14.35
C THR A 248 8.48 2.35 -14.75
N VAL A 249 8.96 1.50 -15.65
CA VAL A 249 8.31 0.26 -16.07
C VAL A 249 9.33 -0.87 -16.16
N LEU A 250 8.87 -2.11 -16.07
CA LEU A 250 9.72 -3.27 -16.32
C LEU A 250 10.09 -3.30 -17.80
N GLU A 251 11.38 -3.44 -18.13
CA GLU A 251 11.82 -3.51 -19.52
C GLU A 251 11.18 -4.70 -20.25
N ASN A 252 11.10 -5.85 -19.60
CA ASN A 252 10.47 -7.03 -20.16
C ASN A 252 8.95 -6.86 -20.39
N ALA A 253 8.28 -5.96 -19.66
CA ALA A 253 6.88 -5.68 -19.92
C ALA A 253 6.69 -4.95 -21.27
N LEU A 254 7.53 -3.95 -21.54
CA LEU A 254 7.55 -3.23 -22.81
C LEU A 254 7.88 -4.15 -23.99
N LEU A 255 8.80 -5.10 -23.78
CA LEU A 255 9.22 -6.07 -24.79
C LEU A 255 8.27 -7.26 -24.92
N ARG A 256 7.19 -7.32 -24.13
CA ARG A 256 6.24 -8.44 -24.04
C ARG A 256 6.90 -9.79 -23.76
N ARG A 257 7.83 -9.81 -22.79
CA ARG A 257 8.64 -10.97 -22.37
C ARG A 257 8.34 -11.43 -20.96
N ILE A 258 7.19 -11.07 -20.40
CA ILE A 258 6.75 -11.60 -19.10
C ILE A 258 5.66 -12.64 -19.38
N PRO A 259 5.96 -13.94 -19.18
CA PRO A 259 5.01 -15.03 -19.38
C PRO A 259 3.77 -14.84 -18.52
N LEU A 260 2.62 -15.24 -19.06
CA LEU A 260 1.31 -15.19 -18.38
C LEU A 260 0.92 -13.79 -17.87
N LEU A 261 1.53 -12.73 -18.43
CA LEU A 261 1.17 -11.34 -18.16
C LEU A 261 1.04 -10.53 -19.45
N THR A 262 2.07 -10.59 -20.30
CA THR A 262 2.18 -9.72 -21.49
C THR A 262 1.82 -10.39 -22.81
N ASP A 263 1.64 -11.70 -22.79
CA ASP A 263 1.20 -12.55 -23.91
C ASP A 263 -0.28 -12.31 -24.27
N LYS A 264 -1.11 -12.05 -23.25
CA LYS A 264 -2.55 -11.88 -23.34
C LYS A 264 -2.96 -10.72 -22.43
N PRO A 265 -3.99 -9.92 -22.79
CA PRO A 265 -4.57 -8.93 -21.89
C PRO A 265 -4.82 -9.51 -20.51
N THR A 266 -4.09 -8.99 -19.52
CA THR A 266 -4.08 -9.51 -18.15
C THR A 266 -4.27 -8.33 -17.20
N ILE A 267 -5.20 -8.48 -16.26
CA ILE A 267 -5.42 -7.52 -15.19
C ILE A 267 -4.89 -8.09 -13.87
N ILE A 268 -4.13 -7.29 -13.12
CA ILE A 268 -3.67 -7.65 -11.78
C ILE A 268 -4.48 -6.88 -10.75
N PHE A 269 -5.11 -7.62 -9.85
CA PHE A 269 -5.79 -7.08 -8.69
C PHE A 269 -4.93 -7.19 -7.43
N GLY A 270 -5.13 -6.23 -6.53
CA GLY A 270 -4.69 -6.31 -5.14
C GLY A 270 -5.86 -6.01 -4.22
N ALA A 271 -6.00 -6.76 -3.14
CA ALA A 271 -7.08 -6.56 -2.18
C ALA A 271 -6.58 -6.65 -0.74
N ASP A 272 -7.10 -5.80 0.13
CA ASP A 272 -6.79 -5.76 1.56
C ASP A 272 -8.05 -5.37 2.36
N VAL A 273 -8.14 -5.87 3.58
CA VAL A 273 -9.15 -5.46 4.56
C VAL A 273 -8.45 -4.94 5.80
N THR A 274 -8.70 -3.68 6.13
CA THR A 274 -8.16 -3.06 7.35
C THR A 274 -9.23 -3.01 8.43
N HIS A 275 -8.99 -3.71 9.53
CA HIS A 275 -9.83 -3.69 10.73
C HIS A 275 -9.55 -2.47 11.64
N PRO A 276 -10.51 -2.09 12.49
CA PRO A 276 -10.29 -1.12 13.56
C PRO A 276 -9.21 -1.51 14.57
N SER A 277 -8.72 -0.52 15.31
CA SER A 277 -7.77 -0.74 16.40
C SER A 277 -8.35 -1.68 17.47
N PRO A 278 -7.51 -2.46 18.18
CA PRO A 278 -7.97 -3.22 19.34
C PRO A 278 -8.65 -2.29 20.37
N GLY A 279 -9.87 -2.65 20.80
CA GLY A 279 -10.69 -1.85 21.72
C GLY A 279 -11.65 -0.85 21.06
N GLU A 280 -11.63 -0.72 19.73
CA GLU A 280 -12.70 -0.05 18.99
C GLU A 280 -13.73 -1.10 18.54
N ASP A 281 -14.87 -1.19 19.23
CA ASP A 281 -15.85 -2.27 19.00
C ASP A 281 -16.95 -1.90 17.98
N VAL A 282 -16.96 -0.65 17.49
CA VAL A 282 -18.05 -0.12 16.64
C VAL A 282 -17.58 0.25 15.23
N SER A 283 -16.30 0.62 15.08
CA SER A 283 -15.75 1.05 13.80
C SER A 283 -15.87 -0.05 12.74
N PRO A 284 -16.18 0.26 11.48
CA PRO A 284 -16.30 -0.75 10.42
C PRO A 284 -14.93 -1.26 9.96
N SER A 285 -14.89 -2.46 9.38
CA SER A 285 -13.78 -2.85 8.51
C SER A 285 -13.85 -2.04 7.20
N ILE A 286 -12.70 -1.76 6.60
CA ILE A 286 -12.63 -1.12 5.28
C ILE A 286 -11.93 -2.08 4.33
N ALA A 287 -12.63 -2.46 3.27
CA ALA A 287 -12.06 -3.20 2.15
C ALA A 287 -11.56 -2.23 1.09
N ALA A 288 -10.44 -2.58 0.46
CA ALA A 288 -9.92 -1.88 -0.69
C ALA A 288 -9.53 -2.89 -1.77
N VAL A 289 -9.92 -2.62 -3.00
CA VAL A 289 -9.53 -3.38 -4.18
C VAL A 289 -8.89 -2.43 -5.18
N VAL A 290 -7.69 -2.78 -5.64
CA VAL A 290 -6.97 -2.07 -6.70
C VAL A 290 -6.85 -2.94 -7.92
N ALA A 291 -6.79 -2.32 -9.09
CA ALA A 291 -6.48 -3.05 -10.32
C ALA A 291 -5.53 -2.26 -11.23
N SER A 292 -4.66 -2.98 -11.94
CA SER A 292 -3.78 -2.43 -12.96
C SER A 292 -4.59 -1.88 -14.14
N MET A 293 -4.17 -0.76 -14.74
CA MET A 293 -4.93 -0.08 -15.79
C MET A 293 -4.20 0.09 -17.13
N ASP A 294 -2.89 -0.13 -17.17
CA ASP A 294 -2.05 0.08 -18.37
C ASP A 294 -1.37 -1.21 -18.81
N TRP A 295 -2.14 -2.17 -19.31
CA TRP A 295 -1.57 -3.38 -19.91
C TRP A 295 -0.85 -3.02 -21.23
N PRO A 296 0.38 -3.53 -21.48
CA PRO A 296 1.09 -4.60 -20.75
C PRO A 296 2.05 -4.15 -19.64
N GLU A 297 2.21 -2.85 -19.36
CA GLU A 297 3.25 -2.35 -18.44
C GLU A 297 2.90 -2.47 -16.95
N VAL A 298 1.62 -2.49 -16.59
CA VAL A 298 1.10 -2.76 -15.23
C VAL A 298 1.73 -1.86 -14.16
N SER A 299 1.80 -0.57 -14.45
CA SER A 299 2.41 0.46 -13.59
C SER A 299 1.41 1.48 -13.05
N LYS A 300 0.23 1.59 -13.66
CA LYS A 300 -0.88 2.44 -13.21
C LYS A 300 -1.94 1.56 -12.54
N TYR A 301 -2.45 2.04 -11.43
CA TYR A 301 -3.51 1.36 -10.69
C TYR A 301 -4.64 2.32 -10.36
N THR A 302 -5.86 1.81 -10.38
CA THR A 302 -7.05 2.48 -9.84
C THR A 302 -7.53 1.69 -8.64
N CYS A 303 -8.11 2.38 -7.66
CA CYS A 303 -8.61 1.78 -6.43
C CYS A 303 -10.07 2.10 -6.20
N LEU A 304 -10.81 1.12 -5.68
CA LEU A 304 -12.11 1.25 -5.05
C LEU A 304 -12.05 0.80 -3.60
N VAL A 305 -12.86 1.45 -2.76
CA VAL A 305 -12.92 1.21 -1.32
C VAL A 305 -14.37 1.08 -0.89
N SER A 306 -14.62 0.21 0.07
CA SER A 306 -15.95 -0.02 0.63
C SER A 306 -15.86 -0.26 2.13
N SER A 307 -16.88 0.19 2.86
CA SER A 307 -17.05 -0.13 4.28
C SER A 307 -17.89 -1.39 4.43
N GLN A 308 -17.50 -2.26 5.36
CA GLN A 308 -18.21 -3.50 5.64
C GLN A 308 -18.35 -3.74 7.15
N GLY A 309 -18.92 -4.87 7.54
CA GLY A 309 -19.20 -5.20 8.93
C GLY A 309 -17.97 -5.12 9.84
N HIS A 310 -18.19 -4.96 11.15
CA HIS A 310 -17.11 -4.90 12.12
C HIS A 310 -16.31 -6.21 12.09
N ARG A 311 -14.99 -6.11 11.84
CA ARG A 311 -14.06 -7.26 11.76
C ARG A 311 -14.47 -8.34 10.75
N GLU A 312 -15.26 -7.97 9.76
CA GLU A 312 -15.53 -8.83 8.61
C GLU A 312 -14.31 -8.87 7.72
N GLU A 313 -13.79 -10.06 7.41
CA GLU A 313 -12.61 -10.26 6.55
C GLU A 313 -13.00 -10.48 5.09
N ILE A 314 -14.10 -11.18 4.79
CA ILE A 314 -14.56 -11.41 3.42
C ILE A 314 -15.01 -10.09 2.81
N ILE A 315 -14.60 -9.80 1.58
CA ILE A 315 -14.94 -8.54 0.93
C ILE A 315 -16.39 -8.57 0.42
N ALA A 316 -17.30 -7.94 1.16
CA ALA A 316 -18.74 -7.99 0.88
C ALA A 316 -19.12 -7.29 -0.45
N ASP A 317 -18.49 -6.14 -0.75
CA ASP A 317 -18.79 -5.32 -1.94
C ASP A 317 -17.88 -5.63 -3.13
N LEU A 318 -17.34 -6.86 -3.18
CA LEU A 318 -16.50 -7.30 -4.29
C LEU A 318 -17.33 -7.42 -5.59
N PHE A 319 -18.60 -7.80 -5.47
CA PHE A 319 -19.66 -7.71 -6.48
C PHE A 319 -21.00 -7.50 -5.78
N THR A 320 -21.88 -6.69 -6.37
CA THR A 320 -23.23 -6.47 -5.85
C THR A 320 -24.28 -6.65 -6.92
N GLU A 321 -25.44 -7.16 -6.50
CA GLU A 321 -26.60 -7.38 -7.33
C GLU A 321 -27.82 -6.84 -6.59
N VAL A 322 -28.39 -5.75 -7.08
CA VAL A 322 -29.54 -5.08 -6.46
C VAL A 322 -30.73 -5.14 -7.41
N LYS A 323 -31.84 -5.70 -6.95
CA LYS A 323 -33.11 -5.69 -7.70
C LYS A 323 -33.79 -4.34 -7.50
N ASP A 324 -33.72 -3.50 -8.52
CA ASP A 324 -34.43 -2.22 -8.58
C ASP A 324 -35.82 -2.44 -9.20
N PRO A 325 -36.91 -1.99 -8.55
CA PRO A 325 -38.27 -2.17 -9.06
C PRO A 325 -38.52 -1.56 -10.45
N GLN A 326 -37.75 -0.56 -10.86
CA GLN A 326 -37.92 0.15 -12.14
C GLN A 326 -36.86 -0.22 -13.17
N LYS A 327 -35.62 -0.45 -12.73
CA LYS A 327 -34.45 -0.68 -13.61
C LYS A 327 -34.07 -2.15 -13.74
N GLY A 328 -34.80 -3.04 -13.08
CA GLY A 328 -34.48 -4.47 -13.05
C GLY A 328 -33.23 -4.74 -12.20
N VAL A 329 -32.42 -5.71 -12.61
CA VAL A 329 -31.22 -6.08 -11.85
C VAL A 329 -30.09 -5.12 -12.16
N ILE A 330 -29.61 -4.41 -11.14
CA ILE A 330 -28.45 -3.52 -11.21
C ILE A 330 -27.23 -4.25 -10.67
N TYR A 331 -26.25 -4.46 -11.53
CA TYR A 331 -24.96 -5.06 -11.17
C TYR A 331 -23.92 -4.00 -10.84
N GLY A 332 -23.22 -4.17 -9.73
CA GLY A 332 -22.18 -3.27 -9.22
C GLY A 332 -21.03 -4.01 -8.56
N GLY A 333 -20.33 -3.32 -7.66
CA GLY A 333 -19.22 -3.85 -6.88
C GLY A 333 -17.86 -3.67 -7.53
N MET A 334 -16.82 -3.84 -6.70
CA MET A 334 -15.49 -3.36 -7.01
C MET A 334 -14.84 -4.05 -8.21
N ILE A 335 -15.01 -5.36 -8.37
CA ILE A 335 -14.42 -6.11 -9.51
C ILE A 335 -15.03 -5.64 -10.82
N ARG A 336 -16.36 -5.55 -10.88
CA ARG A 336 -17.09 -5.15 -12.09
C ARG A 336 -16.68 -3.77 -12.55
N GLU A 337 -16.64 -2.79 -11.63
CA GLU A 337 -16.26 -1.43 -11.96
C GLU A 337 -14.80 -1.32 -12.43
N LEU A 338 -13.88 -2.06 -11.81
CA LEU A 338 -12.48 -2.09 -12.21
C LEU A 338 -12.26 -2.78 -13.56
N LEU A 339 -13.00 -3.85 -13.88
CA LEU A 339 -12.99 -4.48 -15.20
C LEU A 339 -13.49 -3.53 -16.29
N LEU A 340 -14.55 -2.76 -16.02
CA LEU A 340 -15.03 -1.71 -16.94
C LEU A 340 -13.99 -0.61 -17.13
N SER A 341 -13.29 -0.24 -16.06
CA SER A 341 -12.23 0.79 -16.09
C SER A 341 -11.04 0.32 -16.91
N PHE A 342 -10.63 -0.94 -16.73
CA PHE A 342 -9.60 -1.59 -17.54
C PHE A 342 -9.98 -1.60 -19.02
N TYR A 343 -11.20 -2.03 -19.35
CA TYR A 343 -11.68 -2.10 -20.73
C TYR A 343 -11.62 -0.72 -21.41
N LYS A 344 -12.06 0.33 -20.73
CA LYS A 344 -11.99 1.72 -21.21
C LYS A 344 -10.53 2.18 -21.39
N ALA A 345 -9.66 1.90 -20.42
CA ALA A 345 -8.26 2.32 -20.46
C ALA A 345 -7.44 1.59 -21.54
N ASN A 346 -7.83 0.36 -21.90
CA ASN A 346 -7.07 -0.51 -22.80
C ASN A 346 -7.76 -0.68 -24.16
N LYS A 347 -8.29 0.41 -24.74
CA LYS A 347 -8.86 0.46 -26.09
C LYS A 347 -9.93 -0.62 -26.36
N SER A 348 -10.86 -0.79 -25.42
CA SER A 348 -11.92 -1.80 -25.53
C SER A 348 -11.40 -3.24 -25.58
N CYS A 349 -10.30 -3.51 -24.88
CA CYS A 349 -9.76 -4.86 -24.71
C CYS A 349 -10.13 -5.42 -23.33
N LYS A 350 -10.80 -6.57 -23.31
CA LYS A 350 -11.15 -7.26 -22.05
C LYS A 350 -9.95 -8.09 -21.56
N PRO A 351 -9.70 -8.15 -20.25
CA PRO A 351 -8.66 -9.02 -19.75
C PRO A 351 -9.09 -10.47 -19.95
N GLY A 352 -8.25 -11.26 -20.62
CA GLY A 352 -8.47 -12.70 -20.73
C GLY A 352 -7.90 -13.49 -19.55
N ARG A 353 -7.25 -12.80 -18.61
CA ARG A 353 -6.59 -13.35 -17.43
C ARG A 353 -6.69 -12.38 -16.26
N ILE A 354 -6.94 -12.92 -15.08
CA ILE A 354 -6.97 -12.22 -13.80
C ILE A 354 -5.88 -12.84 -12.90
N ILE A 355 -5.04 -11.99 -12.31
CA ILE A 355 -4.14 -12.36 -11.22
C ILE A 355 -4.58 -11.58 -9.98
N PHE A 356 -4.96 -12.26 -8.92
CA PHE A 356 -5.58 -11.66 -7.74
C PHE A 356 -4.70 -11.87 -6.50
N TYR A 357 -4.09 -10.79 -6.00
CA TYR A 357 -3.30 -10.82 -4.77
C TYR A 357 -4.13 -10.34 -3.57
N ARG A 358 -4.39 -11.23 -2.61
CA ARG A 358 -5.23 -10.97 -1.43
C ARG A 358 -4.39 -10.92 -0.14
N ASP A 359 -4.18 -9.72 0.42
CA ASP A 359 -3.44 -9.52 1.68
C ASP A 359 -4.35 -9.72 2.90
N GLY A 360 -3.79 -10.13 4.04
CA GLY A 360 -4.49 -10.07 5.34
C GLY A 360 -5.26 -11.32 5.77
N VAL A 361 -5.39 -12.33 4.90
CA VAL A 361 -6.17 -13.55 5.20
C VAL A 361 -5.32 -14.55 5.99
N SER A 362 -5.88 -15.10 7.07
CA SER A 362 -5.24 -16.18 7.85
C SER A 362 -5.53 -17.56 7.25
N GLU A 363 -4.63 -18.54 7.48
CA GLU A 363 -4.78 -19.91 6.94
C GLU A 363 -6.14 -20.55 7.30
N GLY A 364 -6.61 -20.35 8.53
CA GLY A 364 -7.91 -20.86 8.98
C GLY A 364 -9.13 -20.26 8.24
N GLN A 365 -8.93 -19.23 7.42
CA GLN A 365 -9.97 -18.58 6.61
C GLN A 365 -9.82 -18.83 5.11
N PHE A 366 -8.78 -19.56 4.66
CA PHE A 366 -8.48 -19.75 3.23
C PHE A 366 -9.65 -20.33 2.45
N SER A 367 -10.22 -21.44 2.89
CA SER A 367 -11.32 -22.12 2.19
C SER A 367 -12.54 -21.22 2.07
N GLN A 368 -12.86 -20.48 3.14
CA GLN A 368 -14.01 -19.58 3.16
C GLN A 368 -13.78 -18.41 2.19
N VAL A 369 -12.66 -17.70 2.32
CA VAL A 369 -12.34 -16.57 1.44
C VAL A 369 -12.31 -17.01 -0.02
N LEU A 370 -11.67 -18.13 -0.33
CA LEU A 370 -11.60 -18.64 -1.69
C LEU A 370 -13.01 -18.92 -2.25
N LEU A 371 -13.84 -19.68 -1.52
CA LEU A 371 -15.17 -20.07 -1.98
C LEU A 371 -16.05 -18.85 -2.28
N TYR A 372 -16.06 -17.87 -1.38
CA TYR A 372 -16.91 -16.69 -1.54
C TYR A 372 -16.34 -15.68 -2.55
N GLU A 373 -15.06 -15.33 -2.46
CA GLU A 373 -14.49 -14.28 -3.33
C GLU A 373 -14.32 -14.77 -4.77
N MET A 374 -14.01 -16.05 -5.02
CA MET A 374 -13.93 -16.59 -6.39
C MET A 374 -15.29 -16.65 -7.09
N ASP A 375 -16.34 -17.13 -6.42
CA ASP A 375 -17.71 -17.11 -6.96
C ASP A 375 -18.10 -15.69 -7.38
N VAL A 376 -17.83 -14.73 -6.49
CA VAL A 376 -18.09 -13.32 -6.71
C VAL A 376 -17.31 -12.77 -7.92
N ILE A 377 -16.03 -13.11 -8.08
CA ILE A 377 -15.23 -12.71 -9.25
C ILE A 377 -15.86 -13.24 -10.55
N TYR A 378 -16.27 -14.51 -10.58
CA TYR A 378 -16.89 -15.10 -11.78
C TYR A 378 -18.27 -14.54 -12.09
N ARG A 379 -19.08 -14.26 -11.07
CA ARG A 379 -20.37 -13.56 -11.24
C ARG A 379 -20.19 -12.15 -11.75
N ALA A 380 -19.18 -11.42 -11.27
CA ALA A 380 -18.85 -10.10 -11.79
C ALA A 380 -18.46 -10.15 -13.28
N CYS A 381 -17.67 -11.14 -13.69
CA CYS A 381 -17.32 -11.35 -15.10
C CYS A 381 -18.57 -11.69 -15.94
N SER A 382 -19.37 -12.67 -15.51
CA SER A 382 -20.58 -13.09 -16.22
C SER A 382 -21.62 -11.96 -16.36
N SER A 383 -21.67 -11.04 -15.40
CA SER A 383 -22.55 -9.86 -15.45
C SER A 383 -22.15 -8.82 -16.52
N LEU A 384 -20.90 -8.87 -17.03
CA LEU A 384 -20.41 -7.95 -18.06
C LEU A 384 -20.76 -8.45 -19.46
N GLU A 385 -20.66 -9.76 -19.67
CA GLU A 385 -21.00 -10.44 -20.91
C GLU A 385 -21.28 -11.91 -20.62
N ASN A 386 -22.35 -12.44 -21.21
CA ASN A 386 -22.71 -13.84 -21.05
C ASN A 386 -21.57 -14.75 -21.54
N GLY A 387 -21.11 -15.68 -20.71
CA GLY A 387 -20.00 -16.59 -21.02
C GLY A 387 -18.60 -15.99 -20.85
N TYR A 388 -18.45 -14.74 -20.40
CA TYR A 388 -17.14 -14.17 -20.11
C TYR A 388 -16.53 -14.75 -18.83
N LEU A 389 -15.60 -15.68 -19.01
CA LEU A 389 -14.91 -16.42 -17.94
C LEU A 389 -13.39 -16.34 -18.16
N PRO A 390 -12.72 -15.25 -17.72
CA PRO A 390 -11.26 -15.16 -17.79
C PRO A 390 -10.62 -16.16 -16.81
N GLN A 391 -9.41 -16.64 -17.15
CA GLN A 391 -8.64 -17.52 -16.27
C GLN A 391 -8.15 -16.74 -15.04
N VAL A 392 -8.29 -17.31 -13.84
CA VAL A 392 -7.95 -16.65 -12.58
C VAL A 392 -6.81 -17.38 -11.87
N THR A 393 -5.84 -16.62 -11.34
CA THR A 393 -4.90 -17.09 -10.32
C THR A 393 -5.15 -16.29 -9.04
N PHE A 394 -5.47 -16.96 -7.95
CA PHE A 394 -5.77 -16.35 -6.65
C PHE A 394 -4.64 -16.67 -5.66
N VAL A 395 -3.95 -15.62 -5.21
CA VAL A 395 -2.77 -15.71 -4.36
C VAL A 395 -3.00 -14.93 -3.08
N VAL A 396 -2.99 -15.61 -1.94
CA VAL A 396 -2.96 -14.96 -0.62
C VAL A 396 -1.55 -14.46 -0.32
N VAL A 397 -1.46 -13.26 0.25
CA VAL A 397 -0.22 -12.59 0.63
C VAL A 397 -0.20 -12.43 2.15
N GLN A 398 0.81 -12.98 2.81
CA GLN A 398 0.94 -12.92 4.27
C GLN A 398 2.31 -12.36 4.65
N LYS A 399 2.34 -11.09 5.05
CA LYS A 399 3.57 -10.45 5.57
C LYS A 399 3.77 -10.65 7.08
N ARG A 400 2.67 -10.90 7.81
CA ARG A 400 2.66 -10.97 9.27
C ARG A 400 2.53 -12.42 9.73
N HIS A 401 3.67 -13.09 9.83
CA HIS A 401 3.78 -14.47 10.32
C HIS A 401 5.07 -14.62 11.17
N HIS A 402 5.27 -15.83 11.70
CA HIS A 402 6.34 -16.14 12.65
C HIS A 402 7.63 -16.64 11.99
N THR A 403 7.60 -17.05 10.73
CA THR A 403 8.77 -17.50 9.96
C THR A 403 9.83 -16.40 9.81
N ARG A 404 11.08 -16.71 10.12
CA ARG A 404 12.25 -15.89 9.84
C ARG A 404 13.28 -16.75 9.12
N LEU A 405 13.99 -16.13 8.20
CA LEU A 405 15.04 -16.77 7.41
C LEU A 405 16.34 -16.03 7.68
N PHE A 406 17.39 -16.80 7.97
CA PHE A 406 18.72 -16.30 8.29
C PHE A 406 19.70 -16.88 7.25
N PRO A 407 20.69 -16.10 6.77
CA PRO A 407 21.78 -16.66 5.99
C PRO A 407 22.62 -17.58 6.88
N GLU A 408 23.05 -18.73 6.37
CA GLU A 408 23.94 -19.65 7.10
C GLU A 408 25.26 -18.96 7.50
N ASP A 409 25.81 -18.13 6.60
CA ASP A 409 26.91 -17.23 6.90
C ASP A 409 26.49 -15.76 6.74
N HIS A 410 26.25 -15.09 7.87
CA HIS A 410 25.96 -13.66 7.94
C HIS A 410 27.06 -12.75 7.37
N ARG A 411 28.28 -13.24 7.18
CA ARG A 411 29.43 -12.47 6.67
C ARG A 411 29.65 -12.67 5.17
N SER A 412 29.03 -13.68 4.58
CA SER A 412 29.14 -13.96 3.15
C SER A 412 28.31 -12.96 2.34
N GLY A 413 28.96 -12.11 1.55
CA GLY A 413 28.27 -11.19 0.63
C GLY A 413 27.47 -11.88 -0.48
N ALA A 414 27.62 -13.20 -0.64
CA ALA A 414 26.81 -14.02 -1.54
C ALA A 414 25.47 -14.45 -0.92
N MET A 415 25.34 -14.39 0.40
CA MET A 415 24.15 -14.85 1.13
C MET A 415 23.48 -13.74 1.94
N ALA A 416 24.26 -12.75 2.38
CA ALA A 416 23.81 -11.68 3.27
C ALA A 416 24.02 -10.28 2.67
N ASP A 417 23.06 -9.39 2.93
CA ASP A 417 23.22 -7.97 2.68
C ASP A 417 24.05 -7.28 3.77
N ARG A 418 24.30 -5.97 3.63
CA ARG A 418 25.12 -5.19 4.58
C ARG A 418 24.54 -5.13 6.00
N SER A 419 23.27 -5.46 6.19
CA SER A 419 22.63 -5.50 7.51
C SER A 419 22.73 -6.87 8.18
N GLY A 420 23.25 -7.89 7.47
CA GLY A 420 23.30 -9.29 7.88
C GLY A 420 22.02 -10.06 7.56
N ASN A 421 21.08 -9.47 6.81
CA ASN A 421 19.85 -10.13 6.37
C ASN A 421 20.09 -10.94 5.10
N ILE A 422 19.22 -11.92 4.82
CA ILE A 422 19.18 -12.58 3.51
C ILE A 422 19.01 -11.57 2.36
N LEU A 423 19.53 -11.93 1.18
CA LEU A 423 19.47 -11.06 0.01
C LEU A 423 18.02 -10.84 -0.49
N PRO A 424 17.71 -9.66 -1.06
CA PRO A 424 16.47 -9.47 -1.79
C PRO A 424 16.40 -10.42 -2.98
N GLY A 425 15.27 -11.08 -3.16
CA GLY A 425 15.08 -12.13 -4.16
C GLY A 425 15.23 -13.54 -3.58
N THR A 426 15.60 -13.70 -2.30
CA THR A 426 15.61 -15.02 -1.65
C THR A 426 14.20 -15.62 -1.64
N VAL A 427 14.06 -16.79 -2.25
CA VAL A 427 12.87 -17.61 -2.31
C VAL A 427 13.11 -18.95 -1.64
N VAL A 428 12.14 -19.39 -0.85
CA VAL A 428 12.07 -20.74 -0.27
C VAL A 428 10.69 -21.31 -0.58
N ASP A 429 10.66 -22.41 -1.32
CA ASP A 429 9.47 -23.15 -1.76
C ASP A 429 9.60 -24.65 -1.46
N THR A 430 10.49 -25.01 -0.53
CA THR A 430 10.77 -26.40 -0.12
C THR A 430 10.95 -26.49 1.39
N LYS A 431 10.85 -27.71 1.94
CA LYS A 431 11.07 -28.10 3.35
C LYS A 431 10.14 -27.47 4.40
N ILE A 432 9.98 -26.15 4.40
CA ILE A 432 9.19 -25.37 5.37
C ILE A 432 7.88 -24.83 4.77
N CYS A 433 7.60 -25.19 3.52
CA CYS A 433 6.36 -24.88 2.79
C CYS A 433 5.33 -25.99 2.98
N HIS A 434 4.10 -25.77 2.53
CA HIS A 434 3.02 -26.73 2.62
C HIS A 434 3.39 -28.03 1.88
N PRO A 435 3.08 -29.22 2.44
CA PRO A 435 3.52 -30.49 1.84
C PRO A 435 2.89 -30.82 0.48
N SER A 436 1.75 -30.20 0.13
CA SER A 436 0.98 -30.53 -1.08
C SER A 436 0.38 -29.33 -1.81
N GLU A 437 0.44 -28.14 -1.22
CA GLU A 437 -0.18 -26.94 -1.81
C GLU A 437 0.92 -26.08 -2.42
N PHE A 438 0.51 -25.12 -3.26
CA PHE A 438 1.46 -24.25 -3.93
C PHE A 438 1.68 -22.97 -3.10
N ASP A 439 2.70 -23.00 -2.26
CA ASP A 439 3.12 -21.84 -1.47
C ASP A 439 4.64 -21.60 -1.56
N PHE A 440 5.05 -20.36 -1.27
CA PHE A 440 6.46 -19.99 -1.22
C PHE A 440 6.67 -18.75 -0.37
N TYR A 441 7.84 -18.68 0.27
CA TYR A 441 8.34 -17.46 0.91
C TYR A 441 9.20 -16.68 -0.08
N LEU A 442 9.02 -15.36 -0.14
CA LEU A 442 9.84 -14.45 -0.92
C LEU A 442 10.27 -13.24 -0.08
N CYS A 443 11.57 -13.11 0.14
CA CYS A 443 12.17 -11.89 0.68
C CYS A 443 12.48 -10.92 -0.46
N SER A 444 11.51 -10.12 -0.90
CA SER A 444 11.69 -9.25 -2.07
C SER A 444 12.47 -7.95 -1.80
N HIS A 445 12.82 -7.63 -0.55
CA HIS A 445 13.30 -6.30 -0.15
C HIS A 445 14.61 -6.39 0.65
N ALA A 446 15.39 -5.30 0.64
CA ALA A 446 16.60 -5.20 1.47
C ALA A 446 16.26 -4.85 2.91
N GLY A 447 16.93 -5.53 3.86
CA GLY A 447 16.78 -5.29 5.29
C GLY A 447 17.48 -4.00 5.69
N ILE A 448 16.73 -2.93 5.93
CA ILE A 448 17.33 -1.66 6.39
C ILE A 448 17.65 -1.73 7.88
N GLN A 449 16.73 -2.30 8.65
CA GLN A 449 16.81 -2.38 10.10
C GLN A 449 16.12 -3.65 10.58
N GLY A 450 16.69 -4.27 11.62
CA GLY A 450 16.15 -5.47 12.22
C GLY A 450 16.30 -6.72 11.34
N THR A 451 15.56 -7.77 11.66
CA THR A 451 15.41 -8.97 10.83
C THR A 451 14.29 -8.80 9.82
N SER A 452 14.59 -9.08 8.55
CA SER A 452 13.64 -9.06 7.44
C SER A 452 12.55 -10.11 7.65
N ARG A 453 11.36 -9.81 7.14
CA ARG A 453 10.23 -10.73 7.11
C ARG A 453 9.97 -11.13 5.66
N PRO A 454 10.34 -12.35 5.24
CA PRO A 454 10.03 -12.83 3.90
C PRO A 454 8.52 -13.01 3.80
N THR A 455 7.88 -12.42 2.79
CA THR A 455 6.42 -12.54 2.64
C THR A 455 6.08 -13.95 2.17
N HIS A 456 5.08 -14.56 2.79
CA HIS A 456 4.53 -15.85 2.38
C HIS A 456 3.42 -15.64 1.35
N TYR A 457 3.52 -16.34 0.23
CA TYR A 457 2.53 -16.34 -0.84
C TYR A 457 1.94 -17.74 -0.94
N HIS A 458 0.62 -17.83 -0.90
CA HIS A 458 -0.09 -19.10 -0.97
C HIS A 458 -1.10 -19.05 -2.12
N VAL A 459 -0.92 -19.91 -3.13
CA VAL A 459 -1.80 -19.98 -4.30
C VAL A 459 -2.98 -20.87 -3.97
N LEU A 460 -4.14 -20.25 -3.74
CA LEU A 460 -5.37 -20.97 -3.39
C LEU A 460 -6.10 -21.52 -4.62
N PHE A 461 -5.87 -20.92 -5.79
CA PHE A 461 -6.52 -21.32 -7.04
C PHE A 461 -5.70 -20.83 -8.24
N ASP A 462 -5.59 -21.65 -9.29
CA ASP A 462 -4.83 -21.27 -10.48
C ASP A 462 -5.30 -21.95 -11.77
N ASP A 463 -6.17 -21.28 -12.52
CA ASP A 463 -6.60 -21.70 -13.87
C ASP A 463 -5.60 -21.29 -14.96
N ASN A 464 -4.61 -20.44 -14.63
CA ASN A 464 -3.58 -20.03 -15.58
C ASN A 464 -2.43 -21.02 -15.69
N ASN A 465 -2.35 -21.99 -14.77
CA ASN A 465 -1.32 -23.01 -14.70
C ASN A 465 0.09 -22.40 -14.67
N PHE A 466 0.31 -21.46 -13.75
CA PHE A 466 1.63 -20.93 -13.45
C PHE A 466 2.56 -22.05 -12.99
N THR A 467 3.78 -22.05 -13.50
CA THR A 467 4.87 -22.75 -12.84
C THR A 467 5.35 -21.96 -11.62
N ALA A 468 5.97 -22.64 -10.66
CA ALA A 468 6.60 -22.01 -9.49
C ALA A 468 7.53 -20.87 -9.92
N ASP A 469 8.46 -21.13 -10.84
CA ASP A 469 9.40 -20.12 -11.34
C ASP A 469 8.72 -18.93 -11.99
N ALA A 470 7.67 -19.15 -12.78
CA ALA A 470 6.95 -18.07 -13.46
C ALA A 470 6.26 -17.15 -12.45
N LEU A 471 5.53 -17.70 -11.48
CA LEU A 471 4.81 -16.90 -10.50
C LEU A 471 5.73 -16.21 -9.49
N GLN A 472 6.78 -16.91 -9.03
CA GLN A 472 7.78 -16.34 -8.12
C GLN A 472 8.53 -15.18 -8.78
N THR A 473 8.96 -15.37 -10.05
CA THR A 473 9.64 -14.32 -10.83
C THR A 473 8.72 -13.15 -11.11
N LEU A 474 7.45 -13.40 -11.50
CA LEU A 474 6.47 -12.34 -11.71
C LEU A 474 6.25 -11.55 -10.42
N THR A 475 5.98 -12.23 -9.30
CA THR A 475 5.75 -11.60 -7.99
C THR A 475 6.95 -10.75 -7.57
N TYR A 476 8.17 -11.27 -7.75
CA TYR A 476 9.38 -10.53 -7.44
C TYR A 476 9.59 -9.32 -8.36
N ASN A 477 9.39 -9.46 -9.66
CA ASN A 477 9.52 -8.36 -10.61
C ASN A 477 8.53 -7.23 -10.31
N LEU A 478 7.29 -7.58 -9.97
CA LEU A 478 6.28 -6.61 -9.57
C LEU A 478 6.73 -5.82 -8.34
N CYS A 479 7.46 -6.38 -7.37
CA CYS A 479 7.97 -5.63 -6.21
C CYS A 479 8.85 -4.42 -6.56
N TYR A 480 9.32 -4.29 -7.81
CA TYR A 480 10.07 -3.13 -8.32
C TYR A 480 9.19 -2.05 -8.96
N THR A 481 7.88 -2.27 -9.10
CA THR A 481 6.94 -1.32 -9.72
C THR A 481 6.21 -0.44 -8.71
N TYR A 482 6.57 -0.51 -7.43
CA TYR A 482 6.01 0.37 -6.40
C TYR A 482 6.44 1.83 -6.62
N ALA A 483 5.48 2.68 -6.96
CA ALA A 483 5.73 4.00 -7.49
C ALA A 483 6.36 4.99 -6.50
N ARG A 484 6.24 4.76 -5.19
CA ARG A 484 6.57 5.77 -4.17
C ARG A 484 8.06 5.81 -3.78
N CYS A 485 8.87 4.87 -4.25
CA CYS A 485 10.31 4.85 -3.95
C CYS A 485 11.10 4.10 -5.02
N THR A 486 12.43 4.29 -5.02
CA THR A 486 13.37 3.54 -5.87
C THR A 486 13.95 2.32 -5.14
N ARG A 487 13.06 1.49 -4.59
CA ARG A 487 13.42 0.27 -3.85
C ARG A 487 12.41 -0.82 -4.14
N SER A 488 12.88 -2.07 -4.14
CA SER A 488 11.99 -3.21 -4.12
C SER A 488 11.28 -3.28 -2.76
N VAL A 489 9.96 -3.43 -2.78
CA VAL A 489 9.13 -3.49 -1.58
C VAL A 489 8.92 -4.92 -1.11
N SER A 490 8.55 -5.08 0.16
CA SER A 490 8.42 -6.39 0.82
C SER A 490 7.22 -7.22 0.37
N ILE A 491 6.21 -6.57 -0.20
CA ILE A 491 4.97 -7.20 -0.67
C ILE A 491 4.70 -6.71 -2.08
N VAL A 492 4.06 -7.53 -2.89
CA VAL A 492 3.71 -7.18 -4.27
C VAL A 492 2.88 -5.88 -4.31
N PRO A 493 3.17 -4.92 -5.21
CA PRO A 493 2.57 -3.58 -5.13
C PRO A 493 1.05 -3.50 -5.20
N PRO A 494 0.30 -4.35 -5.95
CA PRO A 494 -1.16 -4.36 -5.89
C PRO A 494 -1.68 -4.51 -4.45
N ALA A 495 -1.18 -5.49 -3.69
CA ALA A 495 -1.53 -5.68 -2.29
C ALA A 495 -1.13 -4.45 -1.43
N TYR A 496 0.07 -3.91 -1.68
CA TYR A 496 0.52 -2.71 -0.98
C TYR A 496 -0.38 -1.49 -1.27
N TYR A 497 -0.81 -1.30 -2.51
CA TYR A 497 -1.69 -0.22 -2.91
C TYR A 497 -3.08 -0.37 -2.30
N ALA A 498 -3.61 -1.58 -2.21
CA ALA A 498 -4.87 -1.85 -1.50
C ALA A 498 -4.76 -1.44 -0.03
N HIS A 499 -3.67 -1.81 0.65
CA HIS A 499 -3.43 -1.37 2.02
C HIS A 499 -3.37 0.16 2.18
N LEU A 500 -2.68 0.85 1.27
CA LEU A 500 -2.63 2.32 1.27
C LEU A 500 -4.00 2.95 1.06
N ALA A 501 -4.83 2.36 0.21
CA ALA A 501 -6.15 2.88 -0.08
C ALA A 501 -7.14 2.61 1.06
N ALA A 502 -7.12 1.43 1.69
CA ALA A 502 -7.90 1.14 2.89
C ALA A 502 -7.53 2.11 4.03
N PHE A 503 -6.23 2.35 4.24
CA PHE A 503 -5.76 3.34 5.20
C PHE A 503 -6.20 4.76 4.84
N ARG A 504 -6.15 5.14 3.55
CA ARG A 504 -6.65 6.44 3.08
C ARG A 504 -8.15 6.61 3.36
N ALA A 505 -8.95 5.59 3.05
CA ALA A 505 -10.40 5.61 3.22
C ALA A 505 -10.82 5.73 4.69
N ARG A 506 -9.99 5.27 5.64
CA ARG A 506 -10.22 5.50 7.07
C ARG A 506 -10.35 6.98 7.42
N HIS A 507 -9.64 7.87 6.72
CA HIS A 507 -9.75 9.32 6.90
C HIS A 507 -11.03 9.95 6.31
N TYR A 508 -11.82 9.18 5.56
CA TYR A 508 -13.08 9.67 4.99
C TYR A 508 -14.28 9.39 5.89
N LEU A 509 -14.13 8.51 6.89
CA LEU A 509 -15.15 8.32 7.90
C LEU A 509 -15.26 9.57 8.77
N ASP A 510 -16.47 10.04 9.00
CA ASP A 510 -16.72 11.27 9.76
C ASP A 510 -16.32 11.14 11.23
N ASP A 511 -15.52 12.10 11.71
CA ASP A 511 -15.14 12.29 13.11
C ASP A 511 -16.28 12.89 13.97
N ASN A 512 -17.55 12.58 13.71
CA ASN A 512 -18.62 12.95 14.65
C ASN A 512 -18.55 12.15 15.99
N HIS A 513 -17.43 11.48 16.26
CA HIS A 513 -17.11 10.83 17.52
C HIS A 513 -16.01 11.52 18.34
N SER A 514 -15.52 12.70 17.92
CA SER A 514 -14.47 13.41 18.65
C SER A 514 -14.89 14.06 19.98
N ASP A 515 -16.11 13.84 20.48
CA ASP A 515 -16.58 14.37 21.79
C ASP A 515 -17.16 13.33 22.76
N GLN A 516 -17.00 12.01 22.53
CA GLN A 516 -17.34 10.99 23.56
C GLN A 516 -16.13 10.36 24.24
N GLY A 517 -15.00 11.07 24.23
CA GLY A 517 -13.83 10.75 25.03
C GLY A 517 -13.94 11.25 26.48
N SER A 518 -14.97 10.84 27.23
CA SER A 518 -14.95 10.72 28.70
C SER A 518 -16.32 10.25 29.23
N SER A 519 -16.30 9.22 30.08
CA SER A 519 -17.41 8.59 30.80
C SER A 519 -18.29 7.59 30.04
N SER A 520 -17.87 6.32 30.05
CA SER A 520 -18.80 5.25 30.45
C SER A 520 -18.03 4.14 31.17
N VAL A 521 -18.05 4.25 32.50
CA VAL A 521 -17.74 3.15 33.40
C VAL A 521 -18.96 2.22 33.38
N GLY A 522 -18.74 0.92 33.16
CA GLY A 522 -19.62 -0.16 33.60
C GLY A 522 -21.06 -0.13 33.10
N GLY A 523 -21.33 -0.81 31.99
CA GLY A 523 -22.69 -1.18 31.61
C GLY A 523 -22.69 -2.25 30.53
N THR A 524 -22.94 -3.50 30.92
CA THR A 524 -23.30 -4.60 30.02
C THR A 524 -24.50 -4.19 29.16
N ARG A 525 -24.25 -3.72 27.94
CA ARG A 525 -25.29 -3.53 26.92
C ARG A 525 -25.39 -4.78 26.07
N ARG A 526 -26.62 -5.30 25.99
CA ARG A 526 -27.02 -6.45 25.20
C ARG A 526 -26.61 -6.25 23.74
N PHE A 527 -25.80 -7.18 23.22
CA PHE A 527 -25.50 -7.32 21.80
C PHE A 527 -26.76 -7.84 21.11
N ASP A 528 -27.48 -6.99 20.37
CA ASP A 528 -28.50 -7.46 19.40
C ASP A 528 -28.97 -6.40 18.39
N GLN A 529 -28.25 -5.30 18.20
CA GLN A 529 -28.52 -4.39 17.07
C GLN A 529 -27.27 -4.25 16.23
N ALA A 530 -27.31 -4.85 15.03
CA ALA A 530 -26.34 -4.60 13.98
C ALA A 530 -26.33 -3.10 13.68
N VAL A 531 -25.28 -2.39 14.10
CA VAL A 531 -25.10 -0.98 13.74
C VAL A 531 -25.02 -0.92 12.22
N PRO A 532 -25.92 -0.18 11.55
CA PRO A 532 -25.92 -0.13 10.09
C PRO A 532 -24.58 0.43 9.60
N VAL A 533 -23.92 -0.33 8.72
CA VAL A 533 -22.63 0.05 8.14
C VAL A 533 -22.85 1.32 7.31
N LYS A 534 -22.26 2.43 7.75
CA LYS A 534 -22.34 3.69 6.99
C LYS A 534 -21.51 3.54 5.71
N PRO A 535 -22.07 3.85 4.53
CA PRO A 535 -21.32 3.82 3.28
C PRO A 535 -20.21 4.87 3.29
N LEU A 536 -19.07 4.56 2.69
CA LEU A 536 -18.00 5.54 2.47
C LEU A 536 -18.43 6.60 1.46
N PRO A 537 -18.07 7.88 1.66
CA PRO A 537 -18.30 8.88 0.64
C PRO A 537 -17.48 8.57 -0.61
N LYS A 538 -18.03 8.85 -1.78
CA LYS A 538 -17.37 8.59 -3.07
C LYS A 538 -16.29 9.62 -3.33
N VAL A 539 -15.08 9.16 -3.66
CA VAL A 539 -14.01 10.00 -4.19
C VAL A 539 -14.43 10.58 -5.54
N LYS A 540 -14.17 11.87 -5.76
CA LYS A 540 -14.50 12.56 -7.01
C LYS A 540 -13.78 11.92 -8.20
N GLU A 541 -14.47 11.83 -9.33
CA GLU A 541 -13.96 11.16 -10.54
C GLU A 541 -12.63 11.77 -11.04
N SER A 542 -12.48 13.09 -10.92
CA SER A 542 -11.24 13.82 -11.26
C SER A 542 -10.00 13.30 -10.51
N VAL A 543 -10.20 12.73 -9.32
CA VAL A 543 -9.14 12.18 -8.45
C VAL A 543 -9.06 10.66 -8.57
N ARG A 544 -10.22 9.99 -8.64
CA ARG A 544 -10.36 8.52 -8.60
C ARG A 544 -9.62 7.80 -9.72
N GLN A 545 -9.52 8.41 -10.89
CA GLN A 545 -8.79 7.85 -12.04
C GLN A 545 -7.26 7.77 -11.84
N PHE A 546 -6.72 8.45 -10.83
CA PHE A 546 -5.28 8.49 -10.54
C PHE A 546 -4.93 7.70 -9.27
N MET A 547 -3.63 7.50 -9.04
CA MET A 547 -3.11 6.85 -7.82
C MET A 547 -3.09 7.83 -6.63
N PHE A 548 -4.22 8.48 -6.32
CA PHE A 548 -4.33 9.53 -5.30
C PHE A 548 -3.91 9.08 -3.88
N TYR A 549 -4.02 7.77 -3.61
CA TYR A 549 -3.64 7.13 -2.36
C TYR A 549 -2.11 7.01 -2.17
N CYS A 550 -1.31 7.29 -3.20
CA CYS A 550 0.15 7.24 -3.13
C CYS A 550 0.84 8.35 -2.31
#